data_AF-A0A016VT37-F1
#
_entry.id   AF-A0A016VT37-F1
#
_cell.length_a   1.000
_cell.length_b   1.000
_cell.length_c   1.000
_cell.angle_alpha   90.00
_cell.angle_beta   90.00
_cell.angle_gamma   90.00
#
_symmetry.space_group_name_H-M   'P 1'
#
loop_
_entity.id
_entity.type
_entity.pdbx_description
1 polymer ?
#
loop_
_entity_poly.entity_id
_entity_poly.type
_entity_poly.pdbx_seq_one_letter_code
_entity_poly.pdbx_strand_id
1 'polypeptide(L)'
;MRIISAYAPQVAEEKSSFYEDLEQYVHSIEDEEVLLLGGDPNGHIGEQREGFDRWHGGYGYGTRNEEGQRILKFAAMSDLVIANTQFRKSGHFHNRGRETQIDFWMLRRRDRNILVDTKAEDRQRIKWWKLKERKDKALPALLSCLTSSTECTVGEQWNATVNAIKDSATGFLRRTSPGKTKIEKATWWWNEEVQAAIAQQKSEYKRWMRTHRVEDRDA
;
A
#
# COMPACT_ATOMS: atom_id res chain seq x y z
N MET A 1 10.05 -10.49 13.44
CA MET A 1 9.52 -9.39 12.62
C MET A 1 8.26 -9.89 11.96
N ARG A 2 7.14 -9.21 12.19
CA ARG A 2 5.84 -9.52 11.60
C ARG A 2 5.54 -8.55 10.46
N ILE A 3 5.13 -9.09 9.32
CA ILE A 3 4.61 -8.29 8.20
C ILE A 3 3.14 -8.65 8.01
N ILE A 4 2.28 -7.64 8.05
CA ILE A 4 0.84 -7.77 7.81
C ILE A 4 0.51 -7.02 6.53
N SER A 5 -0.23 -7.67 5.64
CA SER A 5 -0.88 -7.02 4.50
C SER A 5 -2.38 -6.98 4.75
N ALA A 6 -2.98 -5.80 4.76
CA ALA A 6 -4.40 -5.63 5.02
C ALA A 6 -5.09 -4.87 3.88
N TYR A 7 -6.35 -5.21 3.59
CA TYR A 7 -7.17 -4.53 2.59
C TYR A 7 -8.52 -4.24 3.20
N ALA A 8 -8.88 -2.97 3.33
CA ALA A 8 -10.15 -2.61 3.97
C ALA A 8 -11.34 -2.97 3.05
N PRO A 9 -12.44 -3.50 3.61
CA PRO A 9 -13.63 -3.80 2.83
C PRO A 9 -14.22 -2.51 2.24
N GLN A 10 -14.87 -2.63 1.08
CA GLN A 10 -15.48 -1.49 0.40
C GLN A 10 -16.86 -1.15 0.98
N VAL A 11 -17.54 -2.14 1.56
CA VAL A 11 -18.86 -2.06 2.20
C VAL A 11 -18.71 -1.39 3.57
N ALA A 12 -19.50 -0.36 3.85
CA ALA A 12 -19.32 0.48 5.04
C ALA A 12 -19.58 -0.28 6.35
N GLU A 13 -20.55 -1.20 6.33
CA GLU A 13 -21.02 -1.99 7.47
C GLU A 13 -19.93 -2.95 8.00
N GLU A 14 -19.06 -3.45 7.12
CA GLU A 14 -17.99 -4.40 7.47
C GLU A 14 -16.70 -3.72 7.96
N LYS A 15 -16.57 -2.40 7.76
CA LYS A 15 -15.33 -1.69 8.10
C LYS A 15 -15.08 -1.66 9.61
N SER A 16 -16.11 -1.47 10.43
CA SER A 16 -15.92 -1.39 11.88
C SER A 16 -15.37 -2.69 12.45
N SER A 17 -15.99 -3.83 12.14
CA SER A 17 -15.49 -5.14 12.56
C SER A 17 -14.10 -5.42 12.01
N PHE A 18 -13.81 -5.05 10.75
CA PHE A 18 -12.48 -5.23 10.17
C PHE A 18 -11.38 -4.50 10.97
N TYR A 19 -11.60 -3.22 11.33
CA TYR A 19 -10.61 -2.46 12.09
C TYR A 19 -10.49 -2.93 13.54
N GLU A 20 -11.58 -3.40 14.16
CA GLU A 20 -11.58 -4.01 15.49
C GLU A 20 -10.77 -5.31 15.50
N ASP A 21 -11.02 -6.21 14.55
CA ASP A 21 -10.28 -7.47 14.40
C ASP A 21 -8.79 -7.23 14.12
N LEU A 22 -8.49 -6.25 13.25
CA LEU A 22 -7.11 -5.88 12.94
C LEU A 22 -6.39 -5.29 14.16
N GLU A 23 -7.06 -4.43 14.93
CA GLU A 23 -6.53 -3.88 16.17
C GLU A 23 -6.25 -4.97 17.20
N GLN A 24 -7.20 -5.89 17.41
CA GLN A 24 -7.02 -7.02 18.32
C GLN A 24 -5.84 -7.89 17.90
N TYR A 25 -5.69 -8.17 16.60
CA TYR A 25 -4.57 -8.95 16.09
C TYR A 25 -3.24 -8.21 16.28
N VAL A 26 -3.19 -6.90 16.00
CA VAL A 26 -1.99 -6.07 16.23
C VAL A 26 -1.59 -6.07 17.72
N HIS A 27 -2.57 -6.01 18.63
CA HIS A 27 -2.32 -6.07 20.08
C HIS A 27 -1.95 -7.47 20.59
N SER A 28 -2.29 -8.54 19.87
CA SER A 28 -1.84 -9.89 20.22
C SER A 28 -0.38 -10.19 19.84
N ILE A 29 0.26 -9.30 19.07
CA ILE A 29 1.66 -9.46 18.68
C ILE A 29 2.53 -8.91 19.81
N GLU A 30 3.50 -9.72 20.24
CA GLU A 30 4.48 -9.36 21.26
C GLU A 30 5.10 -7.99 21.02
N ASP A 31 5.30 -7.24 22.09
CA ASP A 31 5.76 -5.87 22.01
C ASP A 31 7.19 -5.78 21.50
N GLU A 32 8.05 -6.79 21.74
CA GLU A 32 9.42 -6.86 21.26
C GLU A 32 9.51 -7.12 19.75
N GLU A 33 8.47 -7.71 19.16
CA GLU A 33 8.45 -8.01 17.73
C GLU A 33 8.25 -6.73 16.90
N VAL A 34 9.16 -6.49 15.95
CA VAL A 34 8.98 -5.44 14.94
C VAL A 34 7.79 -5.77 14.05
N LEU A 35 6.86 -4.82 13.99
CA LEU A 35 5.65 -4.92 13.19
C LEU A 35 5.69 -3.96 12.00
N LEU A 36 5.43 -4.50 10.81
CA LEU A 36 5.20 -3.75 9.58
C LEU A 36 3.80 -4.07 9.05
N LEU A 37 2.91 -3.09 9.08
CA LEU A 37 1.55 -3.20 8.53
C LEU A 37 1.50 -2.39 7.23
N GLY A 38 1.26 -3.07 6.11
CA GLY A 38 1.07 -2.46 4.80
C GLY A 38 -0.33 -2.75 4.28
N GLY A 39 -0.88 -1.87 3.46
CA GLY A 39 -2.19 -2.14 2.88
C GLY A 39 -2.83 -0.95 2.18
N ASP A 40 -3.99 -1.24 1.57
CA ASP A 40 -4.90 -0.23 1.04
C ASP A 40 -6.13 -0.14 1.95
N PRO A 41 -6.09 0.72 2.99
CA PRO A 41 -7.25 1.02 3.82
C PRO A 41 -8.28 1.92 3.13
N ASN A 42 -8.08 2.32 1.87
CA ASN A 42 -9.02 3.06 1.03
C ASN A 42 -9.52 4.38 1.67
N GLY A 43 -8.61 5.15 2.27
CA GLY A 43 -8.92 6.41 2.93
C GLY A 43 -7.88 7.51 2.68
N HIS A 44 -8.32 8.78 2.81
CA HIS A 44 -7.47 9.95 2.68
C HIS A 44 -7.23 10.56 4.06
N ILE A 45 -6.04 10.40 4.61
CA ILE A 45 -5.68 10.91 5.94
C ILE A 45 -5.46 12.44 5.98
N GLY A 46 -5.17 13.03 4.81
CA GLY A 46 -4.96 14.46 4.62
C GLY A 46 -3.61 14.98 5.11
N GLU A 47 -3.34 16.27 4.87
CA GLU A 47 -2.13 16.96 5.34
C GLU A 47 -2.17 17.30 6.85
N GLN A 48 -3.37 17.56 7.36
CA GLN A 48 -3.58 18.04 8.72
C GLN A 48 -3.16 17.00 9.75
N ARG A 49 -2.50 17.46 10.82
CA ARG A 49 -2.02 16.62 11.94
C ARG A 49 -2.85 16.72 13.20
N GLU A 50 -3.81 17.64 13.28
CA GLU A 50 -4.51 17.98 14.52
C GLU A 50 -4.99 16.74 15.28
N GLY A 51 -4.44 16.54 16.48
CA GLY A 51 -4.75 15.41 17.38
C GLY A 51 -3.94 14.13 17.12
N PHE A 52 -3.10 14.09 16.08
CA PHE A 52 -2.37 12.91 15.62
C PHE A 52 -0.87 13.15 15.38
N ASP A 53 -0.30 14.22 15.91
CA ASP A 53 1.09 14.64 15.70
C ASP A 53 2.14 13.56 16.02
N ARG A 54 1.79 12.58 16.87
CA ARG A 54 2.66 11.45 17.24
C ARG A 54 2.76 10.36 16.18
N TRP A 55 1.73 10.23 15.34
CA TRP A 55 1.57 9.13 14.39
C TRP A 55 1.58 9.61 12.93
N HIS A 56 1.27 10.88 12.70
CA HIS A 56 1.24 11.53 11.39
C HIS A 56 2.38 12.55 11.25
N GLY A 57 3.26 12.34 10.26
CA GLY A 57 4.49 13.12 10.09
C GLY A 57 4.30 14.49 9.42
N GLY A 58 3.11 14.77 8.92
CA GLY A 58 2.75 16.09 8.36
C GLY A 58 2.99 16.23 6.86
N TYR A 59 3.41 15.15 6.20
CA TYR A 59 3.53 15.08 4.73
C TYR A 59 2.45 14.18 4.11
N GLY A 60 1.25 14.15 4.70
CA GLY A 60 0.07 13.55 4.07
C GLY A 60 -0.38 14.39 2.87
N TYR A 61 -1.39 13.91 2.13
CA TYR A 61 -1.88 14.58 0.92
C TYR A 61 -3.39 14.80 0.98
N GLY A 62 -3.82 15.96 0.49
CA GLY A 62 -5.22 16.30 0.30
C GLY A 62 -5.99 16.53 1.60
N THR A 63 -7.32 16.45 1.50
CA THR A 63 -8.24 16.66 2.62
C THR A 63 -8.58 15.34 3.30
N ARG A 64 -8.60 15.34 4.63
CA ARG A 64 -9.00 14.19 5.42
C ARG A 64 -10.46 13.82 5.17
N ASN A 65 -10.74 12.56 4.85
CA ASN A 65 -12.10 12.01 4.81
C ASN A 65 -12.40 11.13 6.03
N GLU A 66 -13.63 10.63 6.16
CA GLU A 66 -14.06 9.77 7.29
C GLU A 66 -13.18 8.53 7.44
N GLU A 67 -12.81 7.90 6.33
CA GLU A 67 -11.91 6.74 6.33
C GLU A 67 -10.50 7.12 6.78
N GLY A 68 -9.97 8.26 6.33
CA GLY A 68 -8.72 8.81 6.83
C GLY A 68 -8.74 9.06 8.32
N GLN A 69 -9.87 9.54 8.86
CA GLN A 69 -10.06 9.73 10.28
C GLN A 69 -10.07 8.41 11.05
N ARG A 70 -10.63 7.34 10.46
CA ARG A 70 -10.61 5.99 11.03
C ARG A 70 -9.20 5.39 11.03
N ILE A 71 -8.47 5.52 9.92
CA ILE A 71 -7.06 5.11 9.80
C ILE A 71 -6.19 5.78 10.88
N LEU A 72 -6.38 7.08 11.09
CA LEU A 72 -5.65 7.83 12.11
C LEU A 72 -6.00 7.41 13.54
N LYS A 73 -7.28 7.12 13.82
CA LYS A 73 -7.71 6.59 15.12
C LYS A 73 -7.11 5.21 15.38
N PHE A 74 -7.17 4.32 14.41
CA PHE A 74 -6.53 2.99 14.50
C PHE A 74 -5.03 3.12 14.77
N ALA A 75 -4.32 3.96 14.00
CA ALA A 75 -2.89 4.21 14.22
C ALA A 75 -2.61 4.76 15.62
N ALA A 76 -3.47 5.65 16.14
CA ALA A 76 -3.34 6.18 17.48
C ALA A 76 -3.57 5.12 18.58
N MET A 77 -4.61 4.31 18.44
CA MET A 77 -4.98 3.27 19.40
C MET A 77 -3.91 2.17 19.48
N SER A 78 -3.32 1.79 18.34
CA SER A 78 -2.27 0.76 18.27
C SER A 78 -0.84 1.29 18.34
N ASP A 79 -0.65 2.57 18.68
CA ASP A 79 0.64 3.30 18.71
C ASP A 79 1.53 3.10 17.45
N LEU A 80 0.92 3.19 16.28
CA LEU A 80 1.55 2.99 14.97
C LEU A 80 1.84 4.32 14.27
N VAL A 81 3.06 4.51 13.80
CA VAL A 81 3.45 5.63 12.94
C VAL A 81 3.08 5.34 11.49
N ILE A 82 2.42 6.29 10.82
CA ILE A 82 2.14 6.22 9.38
C ILE A 82 3.39 6.66 8.62
N ALA A 83 4.21 5.70 8.21
CA ALA A 83 5.52 5.91 7.58
C ALA A 83 5.44 6.81 6.35
N ASN A 84 4.38 6.62 5.56
CA ASN A 84 4.08 7.35 4.33
C ASN A 84 4.00 8.87 4.50
N THR A 85 3.77 9.35 5.73
CA THR A 85 3.61 10.77 6.07
C THR A 85 4.83 11.37 6.74
N GLN A 86 5.87 10.58 6.99
CA GLN A 86 7.10 11.01 7.68
C GLN A 86 8.09 11.70 6.74
N PHE A 87 7.95 11.50 5.43
CA PHE A 87 8.86 12.04 4.42
C PHE A 87 8.11 12.80 3.34
N ARG A 88 8.66 13.95 2.96
CA ARG A 88 8.15 14.73 1.83
C ARG A 88 8.56 14.06 0.53
N LYS A 89 7.61 13.50 -0.22
CA LYS A 89 7.94 12.87 -1.51
C LYS A 89 8.32 13.92 -2.54
N SER A 90 9.52 13.79 -3.13
CA SER A 90 9.97 14.61 -4.26
C SER A 90 9.61 13.92 -5.58
N GLY A 91 8.45 14.22 -6.15
CA GLY A 91 8.06 13.70 -7.47
C GLY A 91 6.64 13.16 -7.47
N HIS A 92 5.75 13.94 -8.09
CA HIS A 92 4.36 13.60 -8.29
C HIS A 92 4.25 12.42 -9.26
N PHE A 93 3.57 11.35 -8.87
CA PHE A 93 2.93 10.48 -9.85
C PHE A 93 1.73 11.24 -10.42
N HIS A 94 1.99 12.06 -11.43
CA HIS A 94 0.96 12.69 -12.26
C HIS A 94 0.25 11.60 -13.07
N ASN A 95 -0.79 11.00 -12.51
CA ASN A 95 -1.80 10.33 -13.31
C ASN A 95 -3.12 11.09 -13.15
N ARG A 96 -3.39 12.00 -14.10
CA ARG A 96 -4.70 12.63 -14.33
C ARG A 96 -5.30 13.44 -13.15
N GLY A 97 -4.49 14.21 -12.44
CA GLY A 97 -4.99 15.32 -11.60
C GLY A 97 -5.78 14.93 -10.34
N ARG A 98 -5.58 13.72 -9.81
CA ARG A 98 -6.09 13.33 -8.48
C ARG A 98 -4.94 12.71 -7.68
N GLU A 99 -4.45 13.46 -6.69
CA GLU A 99 -3.43 12.98 -5.76
C GLU A 99 -4.11 12.13 -4.67
N THR A 100 -4.24 10.82 -4.90
CA THR A 100 -4.83 9.90 -3.92
C THR A 100 -3.74 8.97 -3.40
N GLN A 101 -3.28 9.21 -2.16
CA GLN A 101 -2.51 8.23 -1.42
C GLN A 101 -3.50 7.37 -0.62
N ILE A 102 -3.61 6.10 -1.01
CA ILE A 102 -4.52 5.13 -0.38
C ILE A 102 -3.75 3.92 0.18
N ASP A 103 -2.55 3.63 -0.34
CA ASP A 103 -1.64 2.66 0.26
C ASP A 103 -0.84 3.29 1.41
N PHE A 104 -0.82 2.63 2.57
CA PHE A 104 -0.05 3.07 3.74
C PHE A 104 0.82 1.96 4.28
N TRP A 105 2.04 2.33 4.67
CA TRP A 105 2.88 1.54 5.56
C TRP A 105 2.82 2.15 6.97
N MET A 106 2.68 1.27 7.95
CA MET A 106 2.67 1.59 9.37
C MET A 106 3.61 0.66 10.12
N LEU A 107 4.18 1.19 11.20
CA LEU A 107 5.05 0.44 12.12
C LEU A 107 4.88 0.98 13.54
N ARG A 108 5.27 0.21 14.55
CA ARG A 108 5.21 0.69 15.94
C ARG A 108 6.03 1.95 16.09
N ARG A 109 5.50 2.92 16.83
CA ARG A 109 6.18 4.21 17.07
C ARG A 109 7.57 4.03 17.71
N ARG A 110 7.74 3.03 18.58
CA ARG A 110 9.04 2.68 19.17
C ARG A 110 10.11 2.33 18.13
N ASP A 111 9.68 1.78 16.98
CA ASP A 111 10.56 1.36 15.89
C ASP A 111 10.74 2.44 14.82
N ARG A 112 10.18 3.65 14.99
CA ARG A 112 10.20 4.72 13.96
C ARG A 112 11.59 5.04 13.39
N ASN A 113 12.65 4.82 14.16
CA ASN A 113 14.03 5.11 13.76
C ASN A 113 14.53 4.17 12.65
N ILE A 114 13.83 3.06 12.35
CA ILE A 114 14.14 2.19 11.21
C ILE A 114 13.62 2.75 9.88
N LEU A 115 12.76 3.78 9.92
CA LEU A 115 12.24 4.41 8.71
C LEU A 115 13.34 5.17 7.98
N VAL A 116 13.55 4.81 6.71
CA VAL A 116 14.49 5.46 5.81
C VAL A 116 13.74 5.87 4.56
N ASP A 117 13.86 7.14 4.17
CA ASP A 117 13.35 7.59 2.87
C ASP A 117 14.16 6.92 1.76
N THR A 118 13.48 6.20 0.88
CA THR A 118 14.12 5.49 -0.22
C THR A 118 13.55 5.97 -1.55
N LYS A 119 14.41 6.61 -2.34
CA LYS A 119 14.07 6.92 -3.73
C LYS A 119 14.24 5.66 -4.57
N ALA A 120 13.24 5.32 -5.38
CA ALA A 120 13.39 4.27 -6.37
C ALA A 120 14.43 4.72 -7.41
N GLU A 121 15.67 4.26 -7.27
CA GLU A 121 16.68 4.43 -8.31
C GLU A 121 16.29 3.61 -9.54
N ASP A 122 16.50 4.18 -10.73
CA ASP A 122 16.30 3.50 -12.03
C ASP A 122 17.39 2.44 -12.27
N ARG A 123 17.41 1.42 -11.42
CA ARG A 123 18.20 0.21 -11.62
C ARG A 123 17.37 -0.85 -12.31
N GLN A 124 18.06 -1.81 -12.93
CA GLN A 124 17.48 -3.01 -13.54
C GLN A 124 16.37 -3.60 -12.65
N ARG A 125 15.13 -3.51 -13.15
CA ARG A 125 13.93 -3.99 -12.46
C ARG A 125 13.74 -5.48 -12.70
N ILE A 126 13.31 -6.19 -11.65
CA ILE A 126 12.83 -7.58 -11.74
C ILE A 126 11.49 -7.56 -12.51
N LYS A 127 11.28 -8.51 -13.42
CA LYS A 127 10.09 -8.57 -14.27
C LYS A 127 8.87 -9.14 -13.53
N TRP A 128 8.42 -8.47 -12.47
CA TRP A 128 7.30 -8.88 -11.62
C TRP A 128 6.01 -9.20 -12.39
N TRP A 129 5.78 -8.55 -13.54
CA TRP A 129 4.63 -8.83 -14.40
C TRP A 129 4.60 -10.26 -14.98
N LYS A 130 5.74 -10.96 -15.04
CA LYS A 130 5.80 -12.37 -15.45
C LYS A 130 5.43 -13.36 -14.34
N LEU A 131 5.19 -12.87 -13.12
CA LEU A 131 4.81 -13.72 -11.99
C LEU A 131 3.47 -14.44 -12.27
N LYS A 132 2.54 -13.78 -12.97
CA LYS A 132 1.23 -14.36 -13.33
C LYS A 132 1.38 -15.62 -14.20
N GLU A 133 2.35 -15.62 -15.11
CA GLU A 133 2.60 -16.73 -16.05
C GLU A 133 3.28 -17.93 -15.37
N ARG A 134 3.74 -17.78 -14.12
CA ARG A 134 4.66 -18.73 -13.50
C ARG A 134 4.46 -18.90 -11.98
N LYS A 135 3.25 -18.61 -11.51
CA LYS A 135 2.87 -18.53 -10.09
C LYS A 135 3.19 -19.81 -9.31
N ASP A 136 2.92 -20.97 -9.91
CA ASP A 136 2.98 -22.28 -9.25
C ASP A 136 4.38 -22.69 -8.79
N LYS A 137 5.41 -22.20 -9.47
CA LYS A 137 6.82 -22.46 -9.11
C LYS A 137 7.45 -21.30 -8.33
N ALA A 138 6.97 -20.07 -8.56
CA ALA A 138 7.51 -18.87 -7.90
C ALA A 138 7.12 -18.78 -6.43
N LEU A 139 5.84 -19.03 -6.09
CA LEU A 139 5.35 -18.81 -4.74
C LEU A 139 6.00 -19.74 -3.71
N PRO A 140 6.10 -21.07 -3.93
CA PRO A 140 6.77 -21.95 -2.96
C PRO A 140 8.23 -21.56 -2.72
N ALA A 141 8.96 -21.19 -3.79
CA ALA A 141 10.36 -20.79 -3.71
C ALA A 141 10.55 -19.45 -2.96
N LEU A 142 9.62 -18.50 -3.14
CA LEU A 142 9.64 -17.24 -2.39
C LEU A 142 9.29 -17.46 -0.92
N LEU A 143 8.32 -18.31 -0.62
CA LEU A 143 7.91 -18.62 0.75
C LEU A 143 9.01 -19.38 1.52
N SER A 144 9.74 -20.29 0.87
CA SER A 144 10.89 -20.96 1.50
C SER A 144 12.02 -20.01 1.89
N CYS A 145 12.12 -18.82 1.26
CA CYS A 145 13.09 -17.81 1.63
C CYS A 145 12.69 -17.02 2.90
N LEU A 146 11.45 -17.16 3.36
CA LEU A 146 10.93 -16.43 4.53
C LEU A 146 11.13 -17.18 5.85
N THR A 147 11.69 -18.40 5.83
CA THR A 147 11.86 -19.22 7.04
C THR A 147 13.21 -18.97 7.72
N SER A 148 13.12 -18.22 8.82
CA SER A 148 13.98 -18.14 10.02
C SER A 148 15.48 -17.81 9.88
N SER A 149 15.84 -16.62 10.39
CA SER A 149 17.06 -16.41 11.18
C SER A 149 16.69 -15.65 12.44
N THR A 150 17.09 -16.19 13.60
CA THR A 150 16.97 -15.62 14.94
C THR A 150 18.39 -15.43 15.45
N GLU A 151 18.91 -14.21 15.33
CA GLU A 151 20.12 -13.62 15.98
C GLU A 151 20.72 -12.51 15.08
N CYS A 152 19.90 -11.57 14.60
CA CYS A 152 20.39 -10.41 13.86
C CYS A 152 19.54 -9.18 14.15
N THR A 153 20.08 -8.00 13.87
CA THR A 153 19.32 -6.75 13.98
C THR A 153 18.16 -6.73 12.99
N VAL A 154 17.14 -5.92 13.25
CA VAL A 154 15.96 -5.75 12.38
C VAL A 154 16.37 -5.35 10.96
N GLY A 155 17.34 -4.44 10.83
CA GLY A 155 17.85 -4.00 9.55
C GLY A 155 18.55 -5.13 8.77
N GLU A 156 19.33 -5.96 9.46
CA GLU A 156 19.96 -7.14 8.85
C GLU A 156 18.93 -8.19 8.46
N GLN A 157 17.95 -8.46 9.33
CA GLN A 157 16.86 -9.39 9.05
C GLN A 157 16.06 -8.93 7.82
N TRP A 158 15.68 -7.65 7.77
CA TRP A 158 15.00 -7.06 6.63
C TRP A 158 15.83 -7.15 5.35
N ASN A 159 17.12 -6.79 5.41
CA ASN A 159 18.01 -6.86 4.25
C ASN A 159 18.18 -8.30 3.77
N ALA A 160 18.33 -9.26 4.67
CA ALA A 160 18.40 -10.68 4.35
C ALA A 160 17.11 -11.17 3.66
N THR A 161 15.94 -10.84 4.22
CA THR A 161 14.64 -11.18 3.62
C THR A 161 14.48 -10.54 2.24
N VAL A 162 14.76 -9.25 2.11
CA VAL A 162 14.65 -8.52 0.84
C VAL A 162 15.59 -9.08 -0.21
N ASN A 163 16.84 -9.40 0.17
CA ASN A 163 17.81 -9.98 -0.75
C ASN A 163 17.39 -11.40 -1.17
N ALA A 164 16.94 -12.23 -0.23
CA ALA A 164 16.44 -13.57 -0.55
C ALA A 164 15.24 -13.53 -1.52
N ILE A 165 14.28 -12.63 -1.30
CA ILE A 165 13.16 -12.40 -2.23
C ILE A 165 13.68 -11.93 -3.59
N LYS A 166 14.59 -10.96 -3.63
CA LYS A 166 15.15 -10.41 -4.88
C LYS A 166 15.93 -11.45 -5.67
N ASP A 167 16.72 -12.29 -5.00
CA ASP A 167 17.55 -13.31 -5.64
C ASP A 167 16.68 -14.42 -6.19
N SER A 168 15.74 -14.94 -5.40
CA SER A 168 14.75 -15.93 -5.85
C SER A 168 13.89 -15.41 -7.01
N ALA A 169 13.39 -14.18 -6.91
CA ALA A 169 12.62 -13.56 -7.98
C ALA A 169 13.48 -13.27 -9.22
N THR A 170 14.76 -12.92 -9.07
CA THR A 170 15.67 -12.69 -10.20
C THR A 170 15.98 -13.99 -10.94
N GLY A 171 16.21 -15.08 -10.22
CA GLY A 171 16.41 -16.40 -10.84
C GLY A 171 15.23 -16.81 -11.70
N PHE A 172 14.01 -16.51 -11.25
CA PHE A 172 12.80 -17.00 -11.88
C PHE A 172 12.16 -16.04 -12.92
N LEU A 173 12.11 -14.74 -12.62
CA LEU A 173 11.47 -13.70 -13.44
C LEU A 173 12.46 -12.97 -14.35
N ARG A 174 13.77 -13.06 -14.03
CA ARG A 174 14.87 -12.32 -14.67
C ARG A 174 14.77 -10.80 -14.49
N ARG A 175 15.89 -10.12 -14.74
CA ARG A 175 16.00 -8.65 -14.76
C ARG A 175 15.71 -8.07 -16.15
N THR A 176 15.34 -6.80 -16.17
CA THR A 176 15.34 -5.97 -17.38
C THR A 176 16.76 -5.62 -17.81
N SER A 177 16.98 -5.45 -19.10
CA SER A 177 18.27 -5.00 -19.63
C SER A 177 18.53 -3.54 -19.20
N PRO A 178 19.79 -3.13 -18.96
CA PRO A 178 20.13 -1.74 -18.72
C PRO A 178 19.62 -0.86 -19.87
N GLY A 179 19.10 0.33 -19.57
CA GLY A 179 18.70 1.34 -20.57
C GLY A 179 17.27 1.26 -21.10
N LYS A 180 16.45 0.26 -20.72
CA LYS A 180 15.00 0.28 -21.02
C LYS A 180 14.23 1.06 -19.95
N THR A 181 14.01 2.35 -20.19
CA THR A 181 13.22 3.25 -19.33
C THR A 181 11.71 3.14 -19.54
N LYS A 182 11.26 2.65 -20.70
CA LYS A 182 9.84 2.41 -21.00
C LYS A 182 9.51 0.93 -21.03
N ILE A 183 8.72 0.51 -20.05
CA ILE A 183 7.93 -0.71 -20.10
C ILE A 183 6.56 -0.26 -20.60
N GLU A 184 6.16 -0.68 -21.81
CA GLU A 184 4.77 -0.60 -22.20
C GLU A 184 3.97 -1.47 -21.22
N LYS A 185 3.21 -0.83 -20.34
CA LYS A 185 2.17 -1.52 -19.58
C LYS A 185 1.13 -1.95 -20.62
N ALA A 186 1.27 -3.16 -21.16
CA ALA A 186 0.17 -3.80 -21.87
C ALA A 186 -0.92 -4.09 -20.81
N THR A 187 -1.79 -3.11 -20.59
CA THR A 187 -3.03 -3.27 -19.82
C THR A 187 -3.98 -4.08 -20.70
N TRP A 188 -3.78 -5.40 -20.70
CA TRP A 188 -4.57 -6.38 -21.44
C TRP A 188 -6.08 -6.32 -21.11
N TRP A 189 -6.44 -5.72 -19.98
CA TRP A 189 -7.82 -5.47 -19.56
C TRP A 189 -8.37 -4.12 -20.05
N TRP A 190 -7.56 -3.26 -20.65
CA TRP A 190 -7.96 -1.95 -21.19
C TRP A 190 -8.39 -2.04 -22.66
N ASN A 191 -9.34 -2.93 -22.93
CA ASN A 191 -9.91 -3.16 -24.26
C ASN A 191 -11.07 -2.18 -24.56
N GLU A 192 -11.62 -2.22 -25.78
CA GLU A 192 -12.71 -1.32 -26.20
C GLU A 192 -13.95 -1.43 -25.32
N GLU A 193 -14.27 -2.65 -24.86
CA GLU A 193 -15.40 -2.91 -23.96
C GLU A 193 -15.22 -2.19 -22.61
N VAL A 194 -14.04 -2.29 -22.00
CA VAL A 194 -13.72 -1.60 -20.74
C VAL A 194 -13.64 -0.08 -20.94
N GLN A 195 -13.16 0.39 -22.09
CA GLN A 195 -13.18 1.82 -22.41
C GLN A 195 -14.60 2.36 -22.58
N ALA A 196 -15.49 1.60 -23.22
CA ALA A 196 -16.90 1.95 -23.39
C ALA A 196 -17.65 1.96 -22.04
N ALA A 197 -17.46 0.92 -21.21
CA ALA A 197 -18.06 0.84 -19.88
C ALA A 197 -17.63 2.02 -18.98
N ILE A 198 -16.34 2.38 -18.99
CA ILE A 198 -15.84 3.54 -18.22
C ILE A 198 -16.36 4.87 -18.80
N ALA A 199 -16.53 4.97 -20.12
CA ALA A 199 -17.10 6.16 -20.74
C ALA A 199 -18.58 6.35 -20.35
N GLN A 200 -19.34 5.26 -20.33
CA GLN A 200 -20.73 5.23 -19.86
C GLN A 200 -20.82 5.64 -18.39
N GLN A 201 -20.06 4.98 -17.52
CA GLN A 201 -20.04 5.29 -16.08
C GLN A 201 -19.65 6.75 -15.78
N LYS A 202 -18.71 7.31 -16.55
CA LYS A 202 -18.34 8.73 -16.45
C LYS A 202 -19.45 9.66 -16.91
N SER A 203 -20.27 9.24 -17.87
CA SER A 203 -21.41 10.02 -18.37
C SER A 203 -22.56 10.05 -17.36
N GLU A 204 -22.85 8.92 -16.72
CA GLU A 204 -23.83 8.78 -15.64
C GLU A 204 -23.38 9.55 -14.39
N TYR A 205 -22.11 9.39 -13.98
CA TYR A 205 -21.56 10.16 -12.86
C TYR A 205 -21.60 11.68 -13.09
N LYS A 206 -21.34 12.15 -14.32
CA LYS A 206 -21.48 13.58 -14.68
C LYS A 206 -22.94 14.03 -14.67
N ARG A 207 -23.88 13.15 -15.02
CA ARG A 207 -25.32 13.43 -14.95
C ARG A 207 -25.76 13.55 -13.49
N TRP A 208 -25.41 12.56 -12.66
CA TRP A 208 -25.63 12.57 -11.23
C TRP A 208 -25.03 13.80 -10.53
N MET A 209 -23.78 14.19 -10.84
CA MET A 209 -23.18 15.41 -10.27
C MET A 209 -23.97 16.69 -10.58
N ARG A 210 -24.76 16.72 -11.66
CA ARG A 210 -25.62 17.86 -11.99
C ARG A 210 -26.98 17.78 -11.32
N THR A 211 -27.53 16.58 -11.16
CA THR A 211 -28.92 16.37 -10.73
C THR A 211 -29.05 16.06 -9.24
N HIS A 212 -28.03 15.46 -8.62
CA HIS A 212 -28.02 14.90 -7.26
C HIS A 212 -29.22 13.98 -6.97
N ARG A 213 -29.84 13.40 -8.01
CA ARG A 213 -30.98 12.49 -7.86
C ARG A 213 -30.50 11.08 -7.57
N VAL A 214 -31.16 10.41 -6.63
CA VAL A 214 -30.81 9.05 -6.20
C VAL A 214 -30.98 8.04 -7.35
N GLU A 215 -31.94 8.28 -8.24
CA GLU A 215 -32.24 7.47 -9.43
C GLU A 215 -31.07 7.41 -10.44
N ASP A 216 -30.19 8.41 -10.45
CA ASP A 216 -29.01 8.48 -11.34
C ASP A 216 -27.77 7.79 -10.73
N ARG A 217 -27.88 7.19 -9.53
CA ARG A 217 -26.76 6.53 -8.82
C ARG A 217 -26.59 5.05 -9.22
N ASP A 218 -27.69 4.41 -9.60
CA ASP A 218 -27.77 2.95 -9.77
C ASP A 218 -28.09 2.53 -11.23
N ALA A 219 -27.93 3.44 -12.19
CA ALA A 219 -27.98 3.18 -13.64
C ALA A 219 -26.58 2.99 -14.21
#